data_AF-A0A946ISX8-F1
#
_entry.id   AF-A0A946ISX8-F1
#
_cell.length_a   1.000
_cell.length_b   1.000
_cell.length_c   1.000
_cell.angle_alpha   90.00
_cell.angle_beta   90.00
_cell.angle_gamma   90.00
#
_symmetry.space_group_name_H-M   'P 1'
#
loop_
_entity.id
_entity.type
_entity.pdbx_description
1 polymer ?
#
loop_
_entity_poly.entity_id
_entity_poly.type
_entity_poly.pdbx_seq_one_letter_code
_entity_poly.pdbx_strand_id
1 'polypeptide(L)'
;MSGLKSAWELSLERSDKLVPELKSQKKLTKKQKQEIAEVRNEYAAKIADLDVTSHDKIGKLSDRVPPEEIEAVKAELEKQFRSEKKALEEQMEKEVEAVRNRKN
;
A
#
# COMPACT_ATOMS: atom_id res chain seq x y z
N MET A 1 24.71 -39.02 24.71
CA MET A 1 23.78 -39.07 23.57
C MET A 1 22.55 -38.23 23.90
N SER A 2 22.53 -36.96 23.53
CA SER A 2 21.28 -36.17 23.52
C SER A 2 21.35 -35.13 22.39
N GLY A 3 21.56 -35.62 21.17
CA GLY A 3 21.69 -34.79 19.96
C GLY A 3 20.37 -34.58 19.23
N LEU A 4 19.22 -34.70 19.91
CA LEU A 4 17.92 -34.38 19.33
C LEU A 4 17.66 -32.89 19.58
N LYS A 5 18.15 -32.05 18.66
CA LYS A 5 17.74 -30.64 18.59
C LYS A 5 16.22 -30.58 18.53
N SER A 6 15.62 -29.70 19.32
CA SER A 6 14.16 -29.58 19.33
C SER A 6 13.67 -29.11 17.95
N ALA A 7 12.46 -29.49 17.57
CA ALA A 7 11.86 -29.07 16.29
C ALA A 7 11.86 -27.53 16.13
N TRP A 8 11.82 -26.80 17.25
CA TRP A 8 11.91 -25.35 17.28
C TRP A 8 13.32 -24.83 16.94
N GLU A 9 14.36 -25.42 17.52
CA GLU A 9 15.76 -25.09 17.19
C GLU A 9 16.10 -25.43 15.74
N LEU A 10 15.60 -26.55 15.22
CA LEU A 10 15.74 -26.91 13.80
C LEU A 10 15.02 -25.92 12.88
N SER A 11 13.88 -25.38 13.29
CA SER A 11 13.14 -24.37 12.54
C SER A 11 13.89 -23.03 12.51
N LEU A 12 14.48 -22.63 13.65
CA LEU A 12 15.32 -21.44 13.74
C LEU A 12 16.62 -21.56 12.93
N GLU A 13 17.34 -22.69 13.02
CA GLU A 13 18.54 -22.92 12.20
C GLU A 13 18.24 -22.97 10.69
N ARG A 14 17.10 -23.55 10.29
CA ARG A 14 16.66 -23.54 8.89
C ARG A 14 16.27 -22.14 8.45
N SER A 15 15.59 -21.37 9.29
CA SER A 15 15.24 -19.98 9.00
C SER A 15 16.50 -19.12 8.87
N ASP A 16 17.44 -19.19 9.81
CA ASP A 16 18.70 -18.44 9.74
C ASP A 16 19.55 -18.77 8.49
N LYS A 17 19.48 -20.01 7.98
CA LYS A 17 20.15 -20.44 6.75
C LYS A 17 19.40 -20.09 5.46
N LEU A 18 18.07 -19.93 5.50
CA LEU A 18 17.25 -19.49 4.37
C LEU A 18 17.13 -17.97 4.27
N VAL A 19 17.44 -17.26 5.37
CA VAL A 19 17.30 -15.81 5.53
C VAL A 19 18.65 -15.03 5.53
N PRO A 20 19.82 -15.53 5.01
CA PRO A 20 21.00 -14.67 4.83
C PRO A 20 20.68 -13.46 3.94
N GLU A 21 19.79 -13.63 2.97
CA GLU A 21 19.36 -12.59 2.04
C GLU A 21 18.55 -11.48 2.73
N LEU A 22 17.70 -11.78 3.71
CA LEU A 22 17.07 -10.71 4.52
C LEU A 22 18.02 -10.06 5.52
N LYS A 23 19.07 -10.75 6.01
CA LYS A 23 20.13 -10.09 6.80
C LYS A 23 20.95 -9.12 5.94
N SER A 24 21.04 -9.37 4.63
CA SER A 24 21.65 -8.47 3.64
C SER A 24 20.73 -7.36 3.13
N GLN A 25 19.42 -7.39 3.47
CA GLN A 25 18.57 -6.22 3.28
C GLN A 25 19.11 -5.10 4.17
N LYS A 26 19.77 -4.13 3.54
CA LYS A 26 20.21 -2.87 4.14
C LYS A 26 19.19 -2.46 5.20
N LYS A 27 19.57 -2.56 6.49
CA LYS A 27 18.70 -2.14 7.58
C LYS A 27 18.31 -0.69 7.31
N LEU A 28 17.05 -0.46 6.92
CA LEU A 28 16.53 0.88 6.70
C LEU A 28 16.78 1.69 7.97
N THR A 29 17.41 2.85 7.80
CA THR A 29 17.69 3.74 8.92
C THR A 29 16.38 4.20 9.56
N LYS A 30 16.43 4.63 10.82
CA LYS A 30 15.25 5.21 11.50
C LYS A 30 14.65 6.37 10.68
N LYS A 31 15.51 7.18 10.03
CA LYS A 31 15.11 8.28 9.15
C LYS A 31 14.37 7.78 7.90
N GLN A 32 14.90 6.78 7.20
CA GLN A 32 14.22 6.19 6.03
C GLN A 32 12.87 5.56 6.39
N LYS A 33 12.76 4.91 7.55
CA LYS A 33 11.47 4.36 8.02
C LYS A 33 10.45 5.45 8.30
N GLN A 34 10.89 6.57 8.85
CA GLN A 34 10.04 7.71 9.14
C GLN A 34 9.58 8.40 7.85
N GLU A 35 10.48 8.64 6.89
CA GLU A 35 10.14 9.16 5.56
C GLU A 35 9.12 8.27 4.84
N ILE A 36 9.30 6.94 4.88
CA ILE A 36 8.34 5.99 4.30
C ILE A 36 6.97 6.07 4.99
N ALA A 37 6.95 6.26 6.31
CA ALA A 37 5.70 6.38 7.07
C ALA A 37 4.98 7.70 6.75
N GLU A 38 5.72 8.81 6.61
CA GLU A 38 5.19 10.11 6.21
C GLU A 38 4.59 10.04 4.81
N VAL A 39 5.33 9.51 3.83
CA VAL A 39 4.83 9.27 2.46
C VAL A 39 3.54 8.46 2.50
N ARG A 40 3.50 7.32 3.21
CA ARG A 40 2.30 6.50 3.32
C ARG A 40 1.12 7.24 3.93
N ASN A 41 1.35 8.07 4.95
CA ASN A 41 0.30 8.86 5.57
C ASN A 41 -0.25 9.92 4.61
N GLU A 42 0.60 10.59 3.84
CA GLU A 42 0.18 11.58 2.85
C GLU A 42 -0.66 10.94 1.74
N TYR A 43 -0.21 9.80 1.20
CA TYR A 43 -0.98 9.07 0.19
C TYR A 43 -2.28 8.49 0.74
N ALA A 44 -2.30 8.02 1.99
CA ALA A 44 -3.52 7.59 2.65
C ALA A 44 -4.54 8.73 2.81
N ALA A 45 -4.08 9.94 3.18
CA ALA A 45 -4.94 11.12 3.25
C ALA A 45 -5.52 11.48 1.88
N LYS A 46 -4.70 11.49 0.82
CA LYS A 46 -5.16 11.74 -0.56
C LYS A 46 -6.21 10.73 -1.02
N ILE A 47 -6.02 9.44 -0.70
CA ILE A 47 -6.99 8.39 -1.03
C ILE A 47 -8.31 8.63 -0.27
N ALA A 48 -8.24 8.97 1.02
CA ALA A 48 -9.43 9.27 1.81
C ALA A 48 -10.21 10.49 1.28
N ASP A 49 -9.50 11.54 0.88
CA ASP A 49 -10.14 12.72 0.27
C ASP A 49 -10.82 12.37 -1.07
N LEU A 50 -10.20 11.54 -1.90
CA LEU A 50 -10.82 11.03 -3.13
C LEU A 50 -12.03 10.13 -2.85
N ASP A 51 -11.98 9.28 -1.82
CA ASP A 51 -13.11 8.44 -1.39
C ASP A 51 -14.31 9.29 -0.97
N VAL A 52 -14.07 10.33 -0.16
CA VAL A 52 -15.12 11.25 0.33
C VAL A 52 -15.72 12.04 -0.83
N THR A 53 -14.88 12.62 -1.70
CA THR A 53 -15.37 13.39 -2.85
C THR A 53 -16.13 12.53 -3.85
N SER A 54 -15.75 11.26 -4.03
CA SER A 54 -16.46 10.33 -4.91
C SER A 54 -17.81 9.93 -4.33
N HIS A 55 -17.89 9.67 -3.02
CA HIS A 55 -19.16 9.41 -2.34
C HIS A 55 -20.10 10.61 -2.41
N ASP A 56 -19.60 11.84 -2.22
CA ASP A 56 -20.41 13.06 -2.34
C ASP A 56 -20.95 13.24 -3.77
N LYS A 57 -20.14 12.95 -4.80
CA LYS A 57 -20.60 12.94 -6.20
C LYS A 57 -21.68 11.90 -6.46
N ILE A 58 -21.55 10.69 -5.92
CA ILE A 58 -22.58 9.63 -6.02
C ILE A 58 -23.87 10.02 -5.30
N GLY A 59 -23.78 10.64 -4.13
CA GLY A 59 -24.96 11.14 -3.41
C GLY A 59 -25.72 12.23 -4.17
N LYS A 60 -25.00 13.07 -4.93
CA LYS A 60 -25.59 14.16 -5.74
C LYS A 60 -26.03 13.72 -7.15
N LEU A 61 -25.69 12.50 -7.56
CA LEU A 61 -26.05 11.97 -8.89
C LEU A 61 -27.55 11.74 -9.04
N SER A 62 -28.24 11.36 -7.95
CA SER A 62 -29.70 11.16 -7.94
C SER A 62 -30.50 12.43 -8.22
N ASP A 63 -29.94 13.60 -7.93
CA ASP A 63 -30.64 14.87 -8.06
C ASP A 63 -30.52 15.46 -9.47
N ARG A 64 -29.61 14.94 -10.30
CA ARG A 64 -29.20 15.56 -11.57
C ARG A 64 -29.34 14.66 -12.79
N VAL A 65 -29.39 13.35 -12.60
CA VAL A 65 -29.36 12.38 -13.69
C VAL A 65 -30.66 11.57 -13.70
N PRO A 66 -31.26 11.33 -14.88
CA PRO A 66 -32.42 10.46 -14.99
C PRO A 66 -32.13 9.07 -14.41
N PRO A 67 -33.09 8.44 -13.70
CA PRO A 67 -32.87 7.16 -13.04
C PRO A 67 -32.36 6.04 -13.96
N GLU A 68 -32.63 6.13 -15.26
CA GLU A 68 -32.16 5.19 -16.29
C GLU A 68 -30.64 5.28 -16.56
N GLU A 69 -30.03 6.46 -16.33
CA GLU A 69 -28.61 6.71 -16.62
C GLU A 69 -27.73 6.74 -15.35
N ILE A 70 -28.33 6.80 -14.15
CA ILE A 70 -27.62 6.86 -12.87
C ILE A 70 -26.63 5.69 -12.73
N GLU A 71 -27.03 4.47 -13.08
CA GLU A 71 -26.17 3.29 -12.96
C GLU A 71 -24.95 3.37 -13.88
N ALA A 72 -25.14 3.83 -15.12
CA ALA A 72 -24.06 3.98 -16.09
C ALA A 72 -23.05 5.05 -15.63
N VAL A 73 -23.54 6.21 -15.19
CA VAL A 73 -22.69 7.29 -14.70
C VAL A 73 -21.97 6.89 -13.42
N LYS A 74 -22.65 6.18 -12.51
CA LYS A 74 -22.03 5.65 -11.28
C LYS A 74 -20.92 4.64 -11.61
N ALA A 75 -21.15 3.72 -12.54
CA ALA A 75 -20.16 2.74 -12.95
C ALA A 75 -18.92 3.40 -13.57
N GLU A 76 -19.11 4.45 -14.37
CA GLU A 76 -18.01 5.21 -14.96
C GLU A 76 -17.23 6.00 -13.90
N LEU A 77 -17.93 6.62 -12.95
CA LEU A 77 -17.32 7.32 -11.82
C LEU A 77 -16.51 6.36 -10.92
N GLU A 78 -17.05 5.18 -10.63
CA GLU A 78 -16.34 4.14 -9.87
C GLU A 78 -15.11 3.64 -10.63
N LYS A 79 -15.19 3.49 -11.96
CA LYS A 79 -14.05 3.10 -12.79
C LYS A 79 -12.95 4.16 -12.75
N GLN A 80 -13.32 5.44 -12.87
CA GLN A 80 -12.38 6.56 -12.74
C GLN A 80 -11.71 6.53 -11.36
N PHE A 81 -12.50 6.43 -10.29
CA PHE A 81 -12.00 6.36 -8.92
C PHE A 81 -11.03 5.19 -8.70
N ARG A 82 -11.36 3.98 -9.18
CA ARG A 82 -10.47 2.82 -9.10
C ARG A 82 -9.15 3.06 -9.86
N SER A 83 -9.21 3.72 -11.01
CA SER A 83 -8.00 4.04 -11.80
C SER A 83 -7.11 5.07 -11.10
N GLU A 84 -7.71 6.10 -10.51
CA GLU A 84 -6.99 7.14 -9.77
C GLU A 84 -6.36 6.58 -8.50
N LYS A 85 -7.10 5.76 -7.75
CA LYS A 85 -6.59 5.06 -6.57
C LYS A 85 -5.39 4.19 -6.92
N LYS A 86 -5.49 3.41 -8.00
CA LYS A 86 -4.37 2.57 -8.47
C LYS A 86 -3.15 3.41 -8.86
N ALA A 87 -3.36 4.54 -9.55
CA ALA A 87 -2.28 5.44 -9.91
C ALA A 87 -1.57 6.02 -8.67
N LEU A 88 -2.33 6.38 -7.63
CA LEU A 88 -1.77 6.85 -6.35
C LEU A 88 -1.00 5.76 -5.61
N GLU A 89 -1.50 4.52 -5.61
CA GLU A 89 -0.79 3.37 -5.04
C GLU A 89 0.54 3.12 -5.76
N GLU A 90 0.55 3.14 -7.10
CA GLU A 90 1.77 3.00 -7.90
C GLU A 90 2.77 4.15 -7.65
N GLN A 91 2.29 5.38 -7.48
CA GLN A 91 3.14 6.52 -7.12
C GLN A 91 3.74 6.36 -5.72
N MET A 92 2.93 5.95 -4.75
CA MET A 92 3.38 5.66 -3.39
C MET A 92 4.46 4.59 -3.38
N GLU A 93 4.28 3.48 -4.13
CA GLU A 93 5.30 2.43 -4.22
C GLU A 93 6.62 2.94 -4.81
N LYS A 94 6.55 3.72 -5.90
CA LYS A 94 7.75 4.34 -6.50
C LYS A 94 8.49 5.26 -5.53
N GLU A 95 7.77 6.06 -4.75
CA GLU A 95 8.39 6.93 -3.75
C GLU A 95 9.00 6.13 -2.59
N VAL A 96 8.29 5.11 -2.11
CA VAL A 96 8.81 4.21 -1.07
C VAL A 96 10.07 3.47 -1.54
N GLU A 97 10.09 3.00 -2.79
CA GLU A 97 11.27 2.40 -3.41
C GLU A 97 12.41 3.40 -3.58
N ALA A 98 12.12 4.65 -3.98
CA ALA A 98 13.13 5.69 -4.07
C ALA A 98 13.76 5.99 -2.69
N VAL A 99 12.97 6.04 -1.61
CA VAL A 99 13.48 6.22 -0.25
C VAL A 99 14.32 5.01 0.20
N ARG A 100 13.92 3.79 -0.18
CA ARG A 100 14.70 2.56 0.09
C ARG A 100 16.02 2.51 -0.68
N ASN A 101 16.02 2.97 -1.92
CA ASN A 101 17.18 2.96 -2.81
C ASN A 101 18.12 4.16 -2.62
N ARG A 102 17.67 5.20 -1.91
CA ARG A 102 18.51 6.32 -1.48
C ARG A 102 19.68 5.75 -0.65
N LYS A 103 20.86 5.64 -1.28
CA LYS A 103 22.10 5.24 -0.61
C LYS A 103 22.39 6.29 0.46
N ASN A 104 22.55 5.84 1.72
CA ASN A 104 23.32 6.58 2.70
C ASN A 104 24.75 6.79 2.20
#